data_AF-A0A1G1W5C3-F1
#
_entry.id   AF-A0A1G1W5C3-F1
#
_cell.length_a   1.000
_cell.length_b   1.000
_cell.length_c   1.000
_cell.angle_alpha   90.00
_cell.angle_beta   90.00
_cell.angle_gamma   90.00
#
_symmetry.space_group_name_H-M   'P 1'
#
loop_
_entity.id
_entity.type
_entity.pdbx_description
1 polymer ?
#
loop_
_entity_poly.entity_id
_entity_poly.type
_entity_poly.pdbx_seq_one_letter_code
_entity_poly.pdbx_strand_id
1 'polypeptide(L)' 'MRNKDYLSIFTLILALLILSTKEAYAYLDPGTGSYILQILIAGILGGLVAIRAFWSNIRDFVKGLFKKDKKSARKKNGK' A
#
# COMPACT_ATOMS: atom_id res chain seq x y z
N MET A 1 -31.51 32.09 40.90
CA MET A 1 -30.90 31.58 39.67
C MET A 1 -32.02 30.99 38.83
N ARG A 2 -32.17 31.46 37.60
CA ARG A 2 -33.30 31.11 36.74
C ARG A 2 -33.01 29.73 36.18
N ASN A 3 -33.96 28.82 36.22
CA ASN A 3 -33.89 27.46 35.69
C ASN A 3 -33.31 27.34 34.26
N LYS A 4 -33.35 28.41 33.46
CA LYS A 4 -32.72 28.51 32.13
C LYS A 4 -31.17 28.60 32.17
N ASP A 5 -30.59 29.03 33.28
CA ASP A 5 -29.15 29.27 33.41
C ASP A 5 -28.37 27.93 33.42
N TYR A 6 -28.95 26.88 34.02
CA TYR A 6 -28.39 25.52 33.98
C TYR A 6 -28.41 24.90 32.58
N LEU A 7 -29.47 25.18 31.81
CA LEU A 7 -29.58 24.70 30.44
C LEU A 7 -28.51 25.34 29.56
N SER A 8 -28.28 26.64 29.71
CA SER A 8 -27.21 27.36 29.00
C SER A 8 -25.82 26.85 29.39
N ILE A 9 -25.57 26.59 30.68
CA ILE A 9 -24.31 26.01 31.16
C ILE A 9 -24.12 24.61 30.58
N PHE A 10 -25.16 23.78 30.58
CA PHE A 10 -25.12 22.45 29.99
C PHE A 10 -24.82 22.49 28.48
N THR A 11 -25.48 23.38 27.74
CA THR A 11 -25.20 23.59 26.32
C THR A 11 -23.77 24.06 26.07
N LEU A 12 -23.26 24.97 26.90
CA LEU A 12 -21.88 25.47 26.80
C LEU A 12 -20.86 24.36 27.07
N ILE A 13 -21.09 23.54 28.09
CA ILE A 13 -20.24 22.38 28.41
C ILE A 13 -20.25 21.36 27.28
N LEU A 14 -21.43 21.07 26.71
CA LEU A 14 -21.57 20.15 25.58
C LEU A 14 -20.84 20.68 24.33
N ALA A 15 -20.94 21.98 24.05
CA ALA A 15 -20.19 22.61 22.97
C ALA A 15 -18.67 22.49 23.17
N LEU A 16 -18.18 22.81 24.38
CA LEU A 16 -16.76 22.70 24.72
C LEU A 16 -16.23 21.26 24.60
N LEU A 17 -17.05 20.26 24.93
CA LEU A 17 -16.69 18.84 24.76
C LEU A 17 -16.57 18.43 23.29
N ILE A 18 -17.45 18.92 22.40
CA ILE A 18 -17.39 18.62 20.95
C ILE A 18 -16.18 19.30 20.30
N LEU A 19 -15.84 20.51 20.75
CA LEU A 19 -14.64 21.24 20.29
C LEU A 19 -13.33 20.63 20.81
N SER A 20 -13.38 19.73 21.80
CA SER A 20 -12.22 19.03 22.35
C SER A 20 -11.93 17.74 21.56
N THR A 21 -11.72 17.87 20.24
CA THR A 21 -11.29 16.73 19.40
C THR A 21 -9.81 16.43 19.65
N LYS A 22 -9.50 15.23 20.15
CA LYS A 22 -8.12 14.71 20.13
C LYS A 22 -7.77 14.23 18.72
N GLU A 23 -6.51 14.44 18.31
CA GLU A 23 -5.92 13.86 17.09
C GLU A 23 -6.04 12.34 17.14
N ALA A 24 -7.06 11.79 16.50
CA ALA A 24 -7.19 10.35 16.31
C ALA A 24 -6.28 9.95 15.13
N TYR A 25 -5.13 9.35 15.41
CA TYR A 25 -4.24 8.72 14.42
C TYR A 25 -4.84 7.45 13.81
N ALA A 26 -6.17 7.39 13.65
CA ALA A 26 -6.85 6.32 12.94
C ALA A 26 -6.73 6.59 11.45
N TYR A 27 -5.67 6.07 10.81
CA TYR A 27 -5.38 6.10 9.37
C TYR A 27 -6.46 5.41 8.48
N LEU A 28 -7.57 5.01 9.10
CA LEU A 28 -8.73 4.38 8.51
C LEU A 28 -9.90 5.37 8.53
N ASP A 29 -9.68 6.56 7.97
CA ASP A 29 -10.80 7.31 7.40
C ASP A 29 -11.51 6.37 6.40
N PRO A 30 -12.84 6.20 6.39
CA PRO A 30 -13.55 5.27 5.50
C PRO A 30 -13.14 5.36 4.01
N GLY A 31 -12.64 6.52 3.56
CA GLY A 31 -12.05 6.70 2.23
C GLY A 31 -10.69 6.02 2.02
N THR A 32 -9.81 6.03 3.02
CA THR A 32 -8.43 5.49 2.93
C THR A 32 -8.43 3.97 2.82
N GLY A 33 -9.34 3.28 3.52
CA GLY A 33 -9.48 1.83 3.41
C GLY A 33 -9.80 1.38 1.98
N SER A 34 -10.69 2.10 1.28
CA SER A 34 -11.04 1.82 -0.11
C SER A 34 -9.87 2.09 -1.07
N TYR A 35 -9.09 3.15 -0.82
CA TYR A 35 -7.94 3.53 -1.64
C TYR A 35 -6.82 2.47 -1.59
N ILE A 36 -6.55 1.90 -0.42
CA ILE A 36 -5.57 0.80 -0.26
C ILE A 36 -5.99 -0.42 -1.08
N LEU A 37 -7.27 -0.80 -1.02
CA LEU A 37 -7.79 -1.91 -1.81
C LEU A 37 -7.71 -1.64 -3.32
N GLN A 38 -8.00 -0.40 -3.76
CA GLN A 38 -7.87 0.00 -5.16
C GLN A 38 -6.43 -0.12 -5.66
N ILE A 39 -5.44 0.40 -4.91
CA ILE A 39 -4.02 0.28 -5.26
C ILE A 39 -3.59 -1.18 -5.31
N LEU A 40 -4.04 -1.99 -4.35
CA LEU A 40 -3.72 -3.41 -4.30
C LEU A 40 -4.24 -4.14 -5.55
N ILE A 41 -5.51 -3.92 -5.91
CA ILE A 41 -6.14 -4.52 -7.09
C ILE A 41 -5.44 -4.03 -8.37
N ALA A 42 -5.20 -2.72 -8.49
CA ALA A 42 -4.50 -2.14 -9.63
C ALA A 42 -3.08 -2.69 -9.78
N GLY A 43 -2.35 -2.88 -8.66
CA GLY A 43 -1.02 -3.47 -8.63
C GLY A 43 -1.02 -4.94 -9.09
N ILE A 44 -1.98 -5.74 -8.63
CA ILE A 44 -2.11 -7.14 -9.05
C ILE A 44 -2.44 -7.21 -10.55
N LEU A 45 -3.46 -6.49 -11.00
CA LEU A 45 -3.88 -6.52 -12.41
C LEU A 45 -2.80 -5.98 -13.33
N GLY A 46 -2.21 -4.83 -12.98
CA GLY A 46 -1.10 -4.24 -13.73
C GLY A 46 0.14 -5.15 -13.75
N GLY A 47 0.47 -5.78 -12.63
CA GLY A 47 1.56 -6.75 -12.52
C GLY A 47 1.34 -7.98 -13.41
N LEU A 48 0.13 -8.55 -13.41
CA LEU A 48 -0.21 -9.69 -14.26
C LEU A 48 -0.11 -9.34 -15.75
N VAL A 49 -0.62 -8.17 -16.14
CA VAL A 49 -0.51 -7.67 -17.53
C VAL A 49 0.96 -7.45 -17.91
N ALA A 50 1.76 -6.85 -17.03
CA ALA A 50 3.18 -6.64 -17.26
C ALA A 50 3.92 -7.99 -17.43
N ILE A 51 3.69 -8.95 -16.53
CA ILE A 51 4.29 -10.29 -16.65
C ILE A 51 3.91 -10.94 -17.98
N ARG A 52 2.64 -10.85 -18.39
CA ARG A 52 2.18 -11.38 -19.68
C ARG A 52 2.85 -10.67 -20.86
N ALA A 53 2.96 -9.35 -20.83
CA ALA A 53 3.57 -8.55 -21.88
C ALA A 53 5.07 -8.84 -22.02
N PHE A 54 5.78 -9.01 -20.89
CA PHE A 54 7.22 -9.23 -20.86
C PHE A 54 7.63 -10.71 -20.78
N TRP A 55 6.70 -11.66 -20.95
CA TRP A 55 6.96 -13.09 -20.76
C TRP A 55 8.19 -13.60 -21.52
N SER A 56 8.39 -13.15 -22.77
CA SER A 56 9.58 -13.55 -23.56
C SER A 56 10.89 -13.04 -22.95
N ASN A 57 10.93 -11.77 -22.57
CA ASN A 57 12.10 -11.15 -21.94
C ASN A 57 12.42 -11.81 -20.59
N ILE A 58 11.38 -12.12 -19.80
CA ILE A 58 11.53 -12.84 -18.53
C ILE A 58 12.15 -14.23 -18.77
N ARG A 59 11.65 -14.99 -19.75
CA ARG A 59 12.19 -16.31 -20.08
C ARG A 59 13.64 -16.25 -20.51
N ASP A 60 14.02 -15.27 -21.32
CA ASP A 60 15.39 -15.15 -21.82
C ASP A 60 16.36 -14.63 -20.76
N PHE A 61 15.91 -13.74 -19.89
CA PHE A 61 16.63 -13.34 -18.69
C PHE A 61 16.90 -14.55 -17.77
N VAL A 62 15.86 -15.34 -17.46
CA VAL A 62 15.99 -16.54 -16.63
C VAL A 62 16.94 -17.57 -17.26
N LYS A 63 16.82 -17.84 -18.57
CA LYS A 63 17.77 -18.72 -19.28
C LYS A 63 19.21 -18.19 -19.24
N GLY A 64 19.39 -16.87 -19.29
CA GLY A 64 20.67 -16.20 -19.17
C GLY A 64 21.32 -16.42 -17.80
N LEU A 65 20.54 -16.41 -16.73
CA LEU A 65 21.01 -16.67 -15.37
C LEU A 65 21.56 -18.10 -15.20
N PHE A 66 20.95 -19.10 -15.84
CA PHE A 66 21.37 -20.50 -15.75
C PHE A 66 22.46 -20.93 -16.75
N LYS A 67 22.87 -20.07 -17.70
CA LYS A 67 23.84 -20.43 -18.75
C LYS A 67 25.32 -20.36 -18.33
N LYS A 68 25.64 -19.96 -17.09
CA LYS A 68 27.00 -19.58 -16.71
C LYS A 68 27.98 -20.74 -16.41
N ASP A 69 27.52 -22.00 -16.39
CA ASP A 69 28.39 -23.11 -15.95
C ASP A 69 29.15 -23.86 -17.06
N LYS A 70 28.82 -23.69 -18.35
CA LYS A 70 29.50 -24.48 -19.42
C LYS A 70 30.74 -23.84 -20.05
N LYS A 71 31.06 -22.56 -19.75
CA LYS A 71 32.22 -21.89 -20.39
C LYS A 71 33.56 -22.11 -19.66
N SER A 72 33.54 -22.56 -18.41
CA SER A 72 34.75 -22.82 -17.61
C SER A 72 35.37 -24.21 -17.85
N ALA A 73 34.60 -25.18 -18.35
CA ALA A 73 35.11 -26.53 -18.65
C ALA A 73 35.83 -26.65 -20.02
N ARG A 74 35.50 -25.79 -21.01
CA ARG A 74 36.09 -25.88 -22.36
C ARG A 74 37.42 -25.13 -22.52
N LYS A 75 37.74 -24.18 -21.61
CA LYS A 75 39.01 -23.41 -21.67
C LYS A 75 40.22 -24.16 -21.09
N LYS A 76 40.02 -25.33 -20.46
CA LYS A 76 41.10 -26.13 -19.83
C LYS A 76 41.67 -27.25 -20.72
N ASN A 77 40.98 -27.65 -21.79
CA ASN A 77 41.40 -28.73 -22.70
C ASN A 77 41.97 -28.24 -24.05
N GLY A 78 42.28 -26.94 -24.18
CA GLY A 78 42.79 -26.32 -25.40
C GLY A 78 44.17 -25.68 -25.23
N LYS A 79 44.99 -26.19 -24.30
CA LYS A 79 46.42 -25.88 -24.21
C LYS A 79 47.21 -27.13 -24.53
#